data_AF-A0A2N6FEB2-F1
#
_entry.id   AF-A0A2N6FEB2-F1
#
_cell.length_a   1.000
_cell.length_b   1.000
_cell.length_c   1.000
_cell.angle_alpha   90.00
_cell.angle_beta   90.00
_cell.angle_gamma   90.00
#
_symmetry.space_group_name_H-M   'P 1'
#
loop_
_entity.id
_entity.type
_entity.pdbx_description
1 polymer ?
#
loop_
_entity_poly.entity_id
_entity_poly.type
_entity_poly.pdbx_seq_one_letter_code
_entity_poly.pdbx_strand_id
1 'polypeptide(L)' 'MKKVGAFLLGLFCFVYLLNPGAGLFELIPDNLPLIGNLDEATAVATLYLCLNYFGFSLETLRGRRSGSEREG' A
#
# COMPACT_ATOMS: atom_id res chain seq x y z
N MET A 1 2.04 -13.99 -15.94
CA MET A 1 3.28 -13.51 -15.28
C MET A 1 3.10 -12.19 -14.55
N LYS A 2 2.48 -11.16 -15.15
CA LYS A 2 2.27 -9.83 -14.52
C LYS A 2 1.54 -9.85 -13.17
N LYS A 3 0.49 -10.67 -13.01
CA LYS A 3 -0.27 -10.79 -11.76
C LYS A 3 0.56 -11.35 -10.59
N VAL A 4 1.38 -12.36 -10.86
CA VAL A 4 2.27 -12.96 -9.84
C VAL A 4 3.32 -11.96 -9.39
N GLY A 5 3.90 -11.20 -10.33
CA GLY A 5 4.85 -10.12 -10.00
C GLY A 5 4.23 -9.03 -9.12
N ALA A 6 3.03 -8.55 -9.46
CA ALA A 6 2.31 -7.56 -8.65
C ALA A 6 1.96 -8.10 -7.24
N PHE A 7 1.62 -9.39 -7.14
CA PHE A 7 1.34 -10.04 -5.85
C PHE A 7 2.59 -10.10 -4.97
N LEU A 8 3.71 -10.59 -5.52
CA LEU A 8 4.97 -10.69 -4.78
C LEU A 8 5.51 -9.32 -4.37
N LEU A 9 5.41 -8.33 -5.25
CA LEU A 9 5.79 -6.95 -4.96
C LEU A 9 4.92 -6.34 -3.85
N GLY A 10 3.60 -6.51 -3.93
CA GLY A 10 2.69 -6.06 -2.88
C GLY A 10 2.97 -6.74 -1.53
N LEU A 11 3.21 -8.05 -1.53
CA LEU A 11 3.56 -8.78 -0.32
C LEU A 11 4.88 -8.29 0.29
N PHE A 12 5.88 -8.02 -0.54
CA PHE A 12 7.15 -7.45 -0.09
C PHE A 12 6.98 -6.08 0.54
N CYS A 13 6.27 -5.15 -0.12
CA CYS A 13 5.98 -3.82 0.43
C CYS A 13 5.20 -3.91 1.74
N PHE A 14 4.24 -4.84 1.86
CA PHE A 14 3.49 -5.07 3.08
C PHE A 14 4.40 -5.53 4.24
N VAL A 15 5.25 -6.53 4.02
CA VAL A 15 6.20 -7.01 5.04
C VAL A 15 7.21 -5.95 5.43
N TYR A 16 7.72 -5.19 4.46
CA TYR A 16 8.64 -4.08 4.69
C TYR A 16 8.01 -2.99 5.57
N LEU A 17 6.76 -2.59 5.30
CA LEU A 17 6.02 -1.61 6.10
C LEU A 17 5.67 -2.08 7.52
N LEU A 18 5.55 -3.39 7.75
CA LEU A 18 5.39 -3.92 9.11
C LEU A 18 6.63 -3.68 9.97
N ASN A 19 7.77 -3.35 9.35
CA ASN A 19 9.03 -3.03 10.00
C ASN A 19 9.33 -4.00 11.17
N PRO A 20 9.44 -5.32 10.92
CA PRO A 20 9.61 -6.32 11.98
C PRO A 20 10.93 -6.21 12.75
N GLY A 21 11.85 -5.36 12.28
CA GLY A 21 13.14 -5.06 12.93
C GLY A 21 13.20 -3.70 13.62
N ALA A 22 12.09 -2.94 13.69
CA ALA A 22 12.00 -1.60 14.25
C ALA A 22 12.67 -1.52 15.64
N GLY A 23 13.81 -0.83 15.73
CA GLY A 23 14.57 -0.65 16.96
C GLY A 23 15.80 -1.55 17.19
N LEU A 24 16.12 -2.53 16.33
CA LEU A 24 17.35 -3.34 16.51
C LEU A 24 18.60 -2.78 15.79
N PHE A 25 18.45 -1.88 14.81
CA PHE A 25 19.55 -1.40 13.96
C PHE A 25 19.54 0.11 13.65
N GLU A 26 18.87 0.94 14.45
CA GLU A 26 18.79 2.38 14.19
C GLU A 26 20.04 3.12 14.69
N LEU A 27 21.07 3.18 13.85
CA LEU A 27 22.30 3.98 14.07
C LEU A 27 22.12 5.45 13.62
N ILE A 28 21.03 5.78 12.90
CA ILE A 28 20.74 7.10 12.32
C ILE A 28 19.32 7.52 12.76
N PRO A 29 19.11 8.78 13.17
CA PRO A 29 17.78 9.24 13.57
C PRO A 29 16.87 9.50 12.35
N ASP A 30 16.06 8.51 11.98
CA ASP A 30 15.05 8.57 10.89
C ASP A 30 13.75 9.33 11.26
N ASN A 31 13.71 10.02 12.40
CA ASN A 31 12.50 10.70 12.90
C ASN A 31 12.32 12.14 12.39
N LEU A 32 13.04 12.55 11.33
CA LEU A 32 12.87 13.87 10.75
C LEU A 32 11.61 13.92 9.87
N PRO A 33 10.59 14.73 10.22
CA PRO A 33 9.24 14.70 9.64
C PRO A 33 9.14 15.17 8.17
N LEU A 34 10.27 15.23 7.45
CA LEU A 34 10.35 15.68 6.06
C LEU A 34 11.31 14.86 5.18
N ILE A 35 12.26 14.13 5.79
CA ILE A 35 13.36 13.42 5.08
C ILE A 35 13.47 11.97 5.55
N GLY A 36 13.05 11.67 6.79
CA GLY A 36 12.99 10.31 7.28
C GLY A 36 11.88 9.51 6.59
N ASN A 37 12.20 8.30 6.18
CA ASN A 37 11.26 7.28 5.71
C ASN A 37 10.55 7.54 4.35
N LEU A 38 11.28 8.13 3.39
CA LEU A 38 10.78 8.32 2.02
C LEU A 38 10.58 6.98 1.28
N ASP A 39 11.40 5.99 1.61
CA ASP A 39 11.28 4.62 1.15
C ASP A 39 10.02 3.93 1.66
N GLU A 40 9.58 4.19 2.89
CA GLU A 40 8.28 3.73 3.41
C GLU A 40 7.13 4.41 2.69
N ALA A 41 7.21 5.72 2.43
CA ALA A 41 6.21 6.41 1.62
C ALA A 41 6.10 5.79 0.21
N THR A 42 7.25 5.44 -0.37
CA THR A 42 7.33 4.74 -1.65
C THR A 42 6.74 3.32 -1.55
N ALA A 43 7.00 2.61 -0.46
CA ALA A 43 6.45 1.28 -0.22
C ALA A 43 4.92 1.32 -0.05
N VAL A 44 4.37 2.33 0.64
CA VAL A 44 2.92 2.55 0.76
C VAL A 44 2.30 2.83 -0.61
N ALA A 45 2.87 3.75 -1.38
CA ALA A 45 2.37 4.09 -2.71
C ALA A 45 2.40 2.87 -3.64
N THR A 46 3.48 2.09 -3.60
CA THR A 46 3.65 0.88 -4.41
C THR A 46 2.66 -0.21 -3.99
N LEU A 47 2.47 -0.42 -2.68
CA LEU A 47 1.47 -1.35 -2.15
C LEU A 47 0.06 -0.95 -2.61
N TYR A 48 -0.28 0.34 -2.53
CA TYR A 48 -1.56 0.85 -3.01
C TYR A 48 -1.79 0.57 -4.50
N LEU A 49 -0.79 0.80 -5.34
CA LEU A 49 -0.87 0.49 -6.77
C LEU A 49 -1.04 -1.01 -7.03
N CYS A 50 -0.36 -1.87 -6.26
CA CYS A 50 -0.53 -3.32 -6.37
C CYS A 50 -1.94 -3.75 -5.96
N LEU A 51 -2.47 -3.21 -4.86
CA LEU A 51 -3.85 -3.47 -4.42
C LEU A 51 -4.88 -3.00 -5.46
N ASN A 52 -4.70 -1.81 -6.02
CA ASN A 52 -5.55 -1.27 -7.08
C ASN A 52 -5.51 -2.15 -8.35
N TYR A 53 -4.33 -2.69 -8.69
CA TYR A 53 -4.18 -3.65 -9.79
C TYR A 53 -5.04 -4.92 -9.61
N PHE A 54 -5.31 -5.33 -8.37
CA PHE A 54 -6.22 -6.44 -8.03
C PHE A 54 -7.69 -6.02 -7.84
N GLY A 55 -8.02 -4.74 -8.02
CA GLY A 55 -9.39 -4.22 -7.85
C GLY A 55 -9.71 -3.74 -6.43
N PHE A 56 -8.74 -3.73 -5.53
CA PHE A 56 -8.86 -3.14 -4.20
C PHE A 56 -8.53 -1.65 -4.28
N SER A 57 -9.47 -0.87 -4.79
CA SER A 57 -9.40 0.60 -4.78
C SER A 57 -10.07 1.13 -3.50
N LEU A 58 -9.65 2.30 -3.00
CA LEU A 58 -10.34 2.96 -1.87
C LEU A 58 -11.82 3.24 -2.18
N GLU A 59 -12.18 3.37 -3.46
CA GLU A 59 -13.55 3.50 -3.93
C GLU A 59 -14.37 2.22 -3.75
N THR A 60 -13.75 1.05 -3.94
CA THR A 60 -14.37 -0.26 -3.65
C THR A 60 -14.69 -0.39 -2.16
N LEU A 61 -13.81 0.11 -1.29
CA LEU A 61 -14.00 0.11 0.17
C LEU A 61 -15.01 1.16 0.66
N ARG A 62 -15.17 2.28 -0.07
CA ARG A 62 -16.10 3.36 0.30
C ARG A 62 -17.58 3.00 0.09
N GLY A 63 -17.88 1.80 -0.39
CA GLY A 63 -19.25 1.35 -0.62
C GLY A 63 -19.81 2.05 -1.85
N ARG A 64 -19.88 1.29 -2.94
CA ARG A 64 -20.59 1.70 -4.15
C ARG A 64 -22.08 1.86 -3.83
N ARG A 65 -22.51 3.04 -3.38
CA ARG A 65 -23.91 3.50 -3.49
C ARG A 65 -24.19 3.78 -4.96
N SER A 66 -24.30 2.72 -5.76
CA SER A 66 -24.99 2.79 -7.05
C SER A 66 -26.41 2.31 -6.81
N GLY A 67 -27.26 3.21 -6.32
CA GLY A 67 -28.70 3.07 -6.51
C GLY A 67 -28.97 3.20 -8.01
N SER A 68 -28.99 2.06 -8.69
CA SER A 68 -29.50 1.92 -10.04
C SER A 68 -31.01 1.72 -9.95
N GLU A 69 -31.74 2.79 -9.64
CA GLU A 69 -33.20 2.82 -9.81
C GLU A 69 -33.50 3.64 -11.07
N ARG A 70 -33.31 3.01 -12.24
CA ARG A 70 -33.92 3.42 -13.50
C ARG A 70 -34.17 2.17 -14.34
N GLU A 71 -35.35 1.59 -14.20
CA GLU A 71 -36.26 1.28 -15.31
C GLU A 71 -37.58 0.73 -14.74
N GLY A 72 -38.67 1.45 -15.06
CA GLY A 72 -40.05 1.24 -14.60
C GLY A 72 -40.86 2.50 -14.84
#